data_AF-A0A5E4UAQ0-F1
#
_entry.id   AF-A0A5E4UAQ0-F1
#
_cell.length_a   1.000
_cell.length_b   1.000
_cell.length_c   1.000
_cell.angle_alpha   90.00
_cell.angle_beta   90.00
_cell.angle_gamma   90.00
#
_symmetry.space_group_name_H-M   'P 1'
#
loop_
_entity.id
_entity.type
_entity.pdbx_description
1 polymer ?
#
loop_
_entity_poly.entity_id
_entity_poly.type
_entity_poly.pdbx_seq_one_letter_code
_entity_poly.pdbx_strand_id
1 'polypeptide(L)'
;MRPRIAEAELVQERLNTRAGSAGVKRAGVRYQTRDGALVLHAGTDHQVRVTIESGSDDIRQELERLCVGTPEGSYLISKASWAQLVSRHGHVFGAITNAT
;
A
#
# COMPACT_ATOMS: atom_id res chain seq x y z
N MET A 1 -45.98 11.30 16.26
CA MET A 1 -44.86 11.91 17.00
C MET A 1 -44.00 10.81 17.60
N ARG A 2 -42.81 10.55 17.02
CA ARG A 2 -41.58 9.98 17.61
C ARG A 2 -40.61 9.63 16.45
N PRO A 3 -39.81 10.60 15.95
CA PRO A 3 -38.71 10.30 15.05
C PRO A 3 -37.44 10.09 15.89
N ARG A 4 -36.98 8.85 16.07
CA ARG A 4 -35.72 8.58 16.80
C ARG A 4 -34.90 7.38 16.29
N ILE A 5 -35.17 6.88 15.09
CA ILE A 5 -34.41 5.74 14.54
C ILE A 5 -33.48 6.17 13.39
N ALA A 6 -33.58 7.40 12.89
CA ALA A 6 -32.75 7.86 11.77
C ALA A 6 -31.34 8.37 12.16
N GLU A 7 -31.10 8.70 13.44
CA GLU A 7 -29.80 9.24 13.88
C GLU A 7 -28.80 8.15 14.31
N ALA A 8 -29.27 6.95 14.65
CA ALA A 8 -28.40 5.88 15.11
C ALA A 8 -27.60 5.23 13.97
N GLU A 9 -28.18 5.10 12.77
CA GLU A 9 -27.48 4.50 11.62
C GLU A 9 -26.48 5.46 10.97
N LEU A 10 -26.74 6.77 11.02
CA LEU A 10 -25.84 7.77 10.43
C LEU A 10 -24.52 7.92 11.21
N VAL A 11 -24.48 7.53 12.49
CA VAL A 11 -23.25 7.59 13.30
C VAL A 11 -22.36 6.36 13.07
N GLN A 12 -22.95 5.19 12.79
CA GLN A 12 -22.17 3.99 12.46
C GLN A 12 -21.47 4.10 11.10
N GLU A 13 -22.09 4.75 10.11
CA GLU A 13 -21.45 4.91 8.79
C GLU A 13 -20.29 5.92 8.82
N ARG A 14 -20.36 6.97 9.67
CA ARG A 14 -19.29 7.97 9.79
C ARG A 14 -18.09 7.52 10.61
N LEU A 15 -18.25 6.52 11.49
CA LEU A 15 -17.12 5.89 12.18
C LEU A 15 -16.34 4.95 11.25
N ASN A 16 -16.99 4.40 10.22
CA ASN A 16 -16.31 3.55 9.23
C ASN A 16 -15.51 4.36 8.18
N THR A 17 -15.78 5.67 8.04
CA THR A 17 -15.02 6.57 7.14
C THR A 17 -13.83 7.26 7.82
N ARG A 18 -13.56 6.94 9.09
CA ARG A 18 -12.41 7.44 9.85
C ARG A 18 -11.54 6.34 10.47
N ALA A 19 -11.77 5.09 10.10
CA ALA A 19 -10.70 4.11 10.02
C ALA A 19 -9.83 4.49 8.81
N GLY A 20 -9.14 5.64 8.93
CA GLY A 20 -7.96 5.89 8.12
C GLY A 20 -7.13 4.62 8.22
N SER A 21 -6.72 4.13 7.06
CA SER A 21 -5.93 2.93 6.85
C SER A 21 -4.73 2.87 7.79
N ALA A 22 -4.96 2.55 9.05
CA ALA A 22 -3.96 2.09 9.99
C ALA A 22 -3.76 0.63 9.64
N GLY A 23 -3.30 0.42 8.39
CA GLY A 23 -2.72 -0.84 8.00
C GLY A 23 -1.71 -1.15 9.08
N VAL A 24 -1.87 -2.31 9.70
CA VAL A 24 -0.92 -2.86 10.66
C VAL A 24 0.48 -2.52 10.13
N LYS A 25 1.20 -1.64 10.84
CA LYS A 25 2.54 -1.19 10.44
C LYS A 25 3.46 -2.40 10.57
N ARG A 26 3.49 -3.21 9.52
CA ARG A 26 4.40 -4.34 9.41
C ARG A 26 5.76 -3.73 9.13
N ALA A 27 6.73 -4.01 9.99
CA ALA A 27 8.12 -3.63 9.78
C ALA A 27 8.50 -3.92 8.31
N GLY A 28 8.97 -2.88 7.63
CA GLY A 28 9.19 -2.92 6.19
C GLY A 28 10.28 -1.93 5.79
N VAL A 29 10.74 -2.08 4.56
CA VAL A 29 11.73 -1.20 3.95
C VAL A 29 10.98 -0.13 3.16
N ARG A 30 11.07 1.12 3.58
CA ARG A 30 10.45 2.26 2.90
C ARG A 30 11.40 2.83 1.87
N TYR A 31 10.97 2.87 0.63
CA TYR A 31 11.62 3.53 -0.49
C TYR A 31 10.92 4.87 -0.74
N GLN A 32 11.63 5.97 -0.55
CA GLN A 32 11.14 7.28 -0.99
C GLN A 32 11.14 7.30 -2.52
N THR A 33 10.06 7.74 -3.16
CA THR A 33 10.04 8.04 -4.60
C THR A 33 9.92 9.54 -4.82
N ARG A 34 10.16 10.00 -6.06
CA ARG A 34 9.97 11.42 -6.44
C ARG A 34 8.58 11.94 -6.06
N ASP A 35 7.57 11.10 -6.23
CA ASP A 35 6.15 11.47 -6.09
C ASP A 35 5.49 10.82 -4.87
N GLY A 36 6.27 10.20 -3.97
CA GLY A 36 5.74 9.61 -2.74
C GLY A 36 6.64 8.59 -2.06
N ALA A 37 6.08 7.47 -1.62
CA ALA A 37 6.79 6.40 -0.93
C ALA A 37 6.15 5.02 -1.17
N LEU A 38 7.02 4.03 -1.32
CA LEU A 38 6.66 2.61 -1.36
C LEU A 38 7.19 1.93 -0.12
N VAL A 39 6.42 1.01 0.45
CA VAL A 39 6.85 0.21 1.60
C VAL A 39 6.88 -1.25 1.18
N LEU A 40 8.05 -1.85 1.29
CA LEU A 40 8.28 -3.25 1.03
C LEU A 40 8.20 -4.02 2.34
N HIS A 41 7.21 -4.90 2.45
CA HIS A 41 7.05 -5.79 3.59
C HIS A 41 7.54 -7.20 3.25
N ALA A 42 7.95 -7.93 4.28
CA ALA A 42 8.27 -9.35 4.15
C ALA A 42 7.05 -10.10 3.58
N GLY A 43 7.28 -10.81 2.47
CA GLY A 43 6.34 -11.77 1.89
C GLY A 43 6.78 -13.21 2.19
N THR A 44 6.52 -14.11 1.25
CA THR A 44 7.03 -15.49 1.29
C THR A 44 8.46 -15.57 0.75
N ASP A 45 9.08 -16.77 0.74
CA ASP A 45 10.41 -16.98 0.19
C ASP A 45 10.58 -16.49 -1.26
N HIS A 46 9.51 -16.45 -2.04
CA HIS A 46 9.55 -16.06 -3.46
C HIS A 46 8.80 -14.76 -3.78
N GLN A 47 8.17 -14.13 -2.79
CA GLN A 47 7.31 -12.97 -3.01
C GLN A 47 7.61 -11.86 -2.01
N VAL A 48 7.34 -10.64 -2.42
CA VAL A 48 7.36 -9.46 -1.55
C VAL A 48 6.01 -8.78 -1.63
N ARG A 49 5.63 -8.15 -0.52
CA ARG A 49 4.41 -7.36 -0.45
C ARG A 49 4.80 -5.89 -0.52
N VAL A 50 4.20 -5.14 -1.44
CA VAL A 50 4.48 -3.72 -1.65
C VAL A 50 3.23 -2.91 -1.34
N THR A 51 3.36 -1.90 -0.49
CA THR A 51 2.29 -0.93 -0.23
C THR A 51 2.71 0.41 -0.82
N ILE A 52 1.78 1.10 -1.49
CA ILE A 52 2.00 2.46 -1.99
C ILE A 52 1.37 3.42 -0.99
N GLU A 53 2.18 4.15 -0.22
CA GLU A 53 1.67 5.17 0.70
C GLU A 53 1.31 6.47 -0.03
N SER A 54 2.09 6.80 -1.06
CA SER A 54 1.90 7.91 -2.00
C SER A 54 2.78 7.65 -3.22
N GLY A 55 2.44 8.12 -4.41
CA GLY A 55 3.30 7.87 -5.57
C GLY A 55 2.66 8.19 -6.92
N SER A 56 3.52 8.29 -7.94
CA SER A 56 3.14 8.47 -9.35
C SER A 56 2.34 7.26 -9.86
N ASP A 57 1.30 7.52 -10.66
CA ASP A 57 0.44 6.51 -11.28
C ASP A 57 1.22 5.49 -12.12
N ASP A 58 2.41 5.86 -12.63
CA ASP A 58 3.25 4.96 -13.44
C ASP A 58 3.73 3.73 -12.65
N ILE A 59 4.25 3.94 -11.44
CA ILE A 59 4.74 2.84 -10.60
C ILE A 59 3.56 1.98 -10.14
N ARG A 60 2.41 2.61 -9.85
CA ARG A 60 1.17 1.90 -9.50
C ARG A 60 0.74 0.98 -10.65
N GLN A 61 0.64 1.50 -11.87
CA GLN A 61 0.24 0.70 -13.04
C GLN A 61 1.21 -0.45 -13.30
N GLU A 62 2.51 -0.24 -13.12
CA GLU A 62 3.49 -1.31 -13.32
C GLU A 62 3.45 -2.35 -12.20
N LEU A 63 3.22 -1.95 -10.95
CA LEU A 63 2.94 -2.86 -9.84
C LEU A 63 1.66 -3.66 -10.10
N GLU A 64 0.59 -3.04 -10.58
CA GLU A 64 -0.66 -3.71 -10.96
C GLU A 64 -0.46 -4.75 -12.05
N ARG A 65 0.35 -4.43 -13.07
CA ARG A 65 0.69 -5.38 -14.14
C ARG A 65 1.52 -6.56 -13.64
N LEU A 66 2.43 -6.34 -12.69
CA LEU A 66 3.37 -7.35 -12.20
C LEU A 66 2.84 -8.12 -10.98
N CYS A 67 1.76 -7.66 -10.35
CA CYS A 67 1.22 -8.29 -9.16
C CYS A 67 0.51 -9.60 -9.49
N VAL A 68 0.68 -10.56 -8.58
CA VAL A 68 -0.02 -11.85 -8.58
C VAL A 68 -1.26 -11.83 -7.68
N GLY A 69 -1.48 -10.74 -6.95
CA GLY A 69 -2.64 -10.53 -6.10
C GLY A 69 -2.54 -9.24 -5.29
N THR A 70 -3.68 -8.78 -4.76
CA THR A 70 -3.79 -7.52 -4.03
C THR A 70 -4.38 -7.69 -2.62
N PRO A 71 -3.71 -8.43 -1.71
CA PRO A 71 -4.23 -8.63 -0.36
C PRO A 71 -4.24 -7.31 0.42
N GLU A 72 -5.37 -6.97 1.04
CA GLU A 72 -5.48 -5.89 2.03
C GLU A 72 -4.97 -4.52 1.53
N GLY A 73 -5.12 -4.22 0.23
CA GLY A 73 -4.65 -2.95 -0.35
C GLY A 73 -3.13 -2.88 -0.59
N SER A 74 -2.45 -4.03 -0.61
CA SER A 74 -1.04 -4.15 -0.96
C SER A 74 -0.85 -5.02 -2.20
N TYR A 75 0.22 -4.81 -2.96
CA TYR A 75 0.57 -5.58 -4.14
C TYR A 75 1.50 -6.74 -3.76
N LEU A 76 1.08 -7.96 -4.06
CA LEU A 76 1.93 -9.14 -3.93
C LEU A 76 2.64 -9.35 -5.26
N ILE A 77 3.96 -9.28 -5.26
CA ILE A 77 4.78 -9.43 -6.47
C ILE A 77 5.86 -10.48 -6.24
N SER A 78 6.30 -11.16 -7.30
CA SER A 78 7.44 -12.07 -7.18
C SER A 78 8.73 -11.27 -6.92
N LYS A 79 9.69 -11.86 -6.20
CA LYS A 79 11.02 -11.26 -6.00
C LYS A 79 11.73 -10.96 -7.32
N ALA A 80 11.53 -11.80 -8.34
CA ALA A 80 12.08 -11.57 -9.68
C ALA A 80 11.44 -10.35 -10.36
N SER A 81 10.11 -10.23 -10.31
CA SER A 81 9.39 -9.06 -10.85
C SER A 81 9.76 -7.78 -10.10
N TRP A 82 9.93 -7.86 -8.77
CA TRP A 82 10.44 -6.75 -7.97
C TRP A 82 11.83 -6.31 -8.42
N ALA A 83 12.76 -7.26 -8.61
CA ALA A 83 14.11 -6.94 -9.09
C ALA A 83 14.08 -6.30 -10.48
N GLN A 84 13.19 -6.73 -11.37
CA GLN A 84 13.00 -6.09 -12.68
C GLN A 84 12.46 -4.67 -12.55
N LEU A 85 11.48 -4.45 -11.68
CA LEU A 85 10.91 -3.13 -11.42
C LEU A 85 11.98 -2.19 -10.82
N VAL A 86 12.77 -2.65 -9.85
CA VAL A 86 13.91 -1.89 -9.30
C VAL A 86 15.01 -1.65 -10.32
N SER A 87 15.26 -2.57 -11.26
CA SER A 87 16.23 -2.32 -12.33
C SER A 87 15.77 -1.21 -13.29
N ARG A 88 14.47 -1.17 -13.63
CA ARG A 88 13.90 -0.17 -14.54
C ARG A 88 13.70 1.21 -13.87
N HIS A 89 13.19 1.19 -12.65
CA HIS A 89 12.75 2.37 -11.90
C HIS A 89 13.64 2.69 -10.70
N GLY A 90 14.77 2.01 -10.53
CA GLY A 90 15.67 2.21 -9.40
C GLY A 90 16.18 3.65 -9.26
N HIS A 91 16.27 4.37 -10.38
CA HIS A 91 16.62 5.78 -10.40
C HIS A 91 15.57 6.70 -9.74
N VAL A 92 14.30 6.27 -9.62
CA VAL A 92 13.27 6.98 -8.86
C VAL A 92 13.16 6.50 -7.42
N PHE A 93 13.81 5.39 -7.04
CA PHE A 93 13.91 4.95 -5.65
C PHE A 93 15.03 5.70 -4.94
N GLY A 94 14.64 6.64 -4.10
CA GLY A 94 15.50 7.42 -3.22
C GLY A 94 15.78 6.72 -1.90
N ALA A 95 15.89 7.51 -0.83
CA ALA A 95 16.36 7.07 0.47
C ALA A 95 15.58 5.85 1.01
N ILE A 96 16.34 4.88 1.50
CA ILE A 96 15.81 3.71 2.18
C ILE A 96 15.72 4.02 3.68
N THR A 97 14.52 3.93 4.24
CA THR A 97 14.27 4.10 5.67
C THR A 97 13.50 2.91 6.22
N ASN A 98 13.62 2.65 7.53
CA ASN A 98 12.78 1.62 8.15
C ASN A 98 11.35 2.17 8.32
N ALA A 99 10.36 1.43 7.82
CA ALA A 99 8.96 1.69 8.11
C ALA A 99 8.64 1.10 9.50
N THR A 100 8.51 1.97 10.50
CA THR A 100 7.95 1.67 11.84
C THR A 100 6.45 1.68 11.84
#